data_AF-K2AH17-F1
#
_entry.id   AF-K2AH17-F1
#
_cell.length_a   1.000
_cell.length_b   1.000
_cell.length_c   1.000
_cell.angle_alpha   90.00
_cell.angle_beta   90.00
_cell.angle_gamma   90.00
#
_symmetry.space_group_name_H-M   'P 1'
#
loop_
_entity.id
_entity.type
_entity.pdbx_description
1 polymer ?
#
loop_
_entity_poly.entity_id
_entity_poly.type
_entity_poly.pdbx_seq_one_letter_code
_entity_poly.pdbx_strand_id
1 'polypeptide(L)'
;MKLRKNLTISEDVWAILETLKRVQGRSISDIIENSVKKYVKLEKINPLYLKMMADPNVKHMTKKENDEITTILDNITEEDMKPVTELEL
;
A
#
# COMPACT_ATOMS: atom_id res chain seq x y z
N MET A 1 11.18 13.36 9.73
CA MET A 1 12.02 12.63 10.71
C MET A 1 12.29 11.22 10.16
N LYS A 2 13.55 10.80 10.00
CA LYS A 2 13.89 9.43 9.56
C LYS A 2 14.00 8.52 10.79
N LEU A 3 13.40 7.33 10.74
CA LEU A 3 13.50 6.34 11.81
C LEU A 3 14.68 5.40 11.52
N ARG A 4 15.51 5.13 12.54
CA ARG A 4 16.54 4.09 12.43
C ARG A 4 15.87 2.71 12.55
N LYS A 5 16.06 1.87 11.54
CA LYS A 5 15.58 0.49 11.48
C LYS A 5 16.73 -0.39 10.98
N ASN A 6 16.78 -1.63 11.47
CA ASN A 6 17.72 -2.63 10.98
C ASN A 6 17.04 -3.43 9.86
N LEU A 7 17.79 -3.77 8.82
CA LEU A 7 17.34 -4.57 7.69
C LEU A 7 18.32 -5.74 7.52
N THR A 8 17.79 -6.96 7.55
CA THR A 8 18.56 -8.14 7.15
C THR A 8 18.45 -8.28 5.63
N ILE A 9 19.58 -8.40 4.95
CA ILE A 9 19.66 -8.46 3.49
C ILE A 9 20.77 -9.43 3.08
N SER A 10 20.61 -10.07 1.92
CA SER A 10 21.61 -10.99 1.39
C SER A 10 22.88 -10.26 0.92
N GLU A 11 24.00 -10.97 0.95
CA GLU A 11 25.33 -10.41 0.65
C GLU A 11 25.43 -9.89 -0.79
N ASP A 12 24.82 -10.59 -1.75
CA ASP A 12 24.78 -10.21 -3.16
C ASP A 12 24.06 -8.88 -3.37
N VAL A 13 22.89 -8.70 -2.74
CA VAL A 13 22.12 -7.45 -2.82
C VAL A 13 22.88 -6.33 -2.09
N TRP A 14 23.56 -6.62 -0.99
CA TRP A 14 24.40 -5.63 -0.30
C TRP A 14 25.56 -5.15 -1.19
N ALA A 15 26.23 -6.06 -1.90
CA ALA A 15 27.30 -5.71 -2.83
C ALA A 15 26.81 -4.82 -3.98
N ILE A 16 25.60 -5.07 -4.48
CA ILE A 16 24.95 -4.22 -5.48
C ILE A 16 24.68 -2.83 -4.90
N LEU A 17 24.12 -2.73 -3.69
CA LEU A 17 23.84 -1.45 -3.03
C LEU A 17 25.10 -0.60 -2.80
N GLU A 18 26.19 -1.20 -2.34
CA GLU A 18 27.47 -0.50 -2.19
C GLU A 18 28.06 -0.04 -3.52
N THR A 19 27.80 -0.77 -4.61
CA THR A 19 28.20 -0.34 -5.96
C THR A 19 27.34 0.82 -6.44
N LEU A 20 26.01 0.75 -6.26
CA LEU A 20 25.09 1.82 -6.62
C LEU A 20 25.37 3.12 -5.84
N LYS A 21 25.69 3.01 -4.56
CA LYS A 21 26.13 4.13 -3.72
C LYS A 21 27.33 4.84 -4.34
N ARG A 22 28.36 4.09 -4.76
CA ARG A 22 29.57 4.63 -5.40
C ARG A 22 29.27 5.28 -6.75
N VAL A 23 28.47 4.64 -7.60
CA VAL A 23 28.17 5.14 -8.96
C VAL A 23 27.24 6.36 -8.93
N GLN A 24 26.24 6.37 -8.05
CA GLN A 24 25.22 7.43 -8.02
C GLN A 24 25.56 8.57 -7.06
N GLY A 25 26.56 8.41 -6.19
CA GLY A 25 26.91 9.39 -5.16
C GLY A 25 25.79 9.61 -4.12
N ARG A 26 24.91 8.62 -3.91
CA ARG A 26 23.76 8.69 -2.99
C ARG A 26 23.92 7.72 -1.84
N SER A 27 23.33 8.02 -0.70
CA SER A 27 23.31 7.08 0.43
C SER A 27 22.49 5.83 0.09
N ILE A 28 22.86 4.67 0.65
CA ILE A 28 22.07 3.43 0.49
C ILE A 28 20.63 3.62 0.97
N SER A 29 20.41 4.37 2.06
CA SER A 29 19.07 4.68 2.53
C SER A 29 18.25 5.44 1.51
N ASP A 30 18.83 6.44 0.83
CA ASP A 30 18.11 7.20 -0.20
C ASP A 30 17.89 6.37 -1.47
N ILE A 31 18.81 5.45 -1.80
CA ILE A 31 18.63 4.48 -2.90
C ILE A 31 17.43 3.57 -2.61
N ILE A 32 17.39 2.96 -1.43
CA ILE A 32 16.30 2.07 -1.02
C ILE A 32 14.96 2.83 -1.00
N GLU A 33 14.92 4.00 -0.36
CA GLU A 33 13.68 4.79 -0.25
C GLU A 33 13.12 5.18 -1.62
N ASN A 34 13.97 5.60 -2.55
CA ASN A 34 13.55 5.95 -3.91
C ASN A 34 13.12 4.72 -4.71
N SER A 35 13.82 3.60 -4.58
CA SER A 35 13.48 2.35 -5.27
C SER A 35 12.11 1.83 -4.84
N VAL A 36 11.80 1.84 -3.54
CA VAL A 36 10.47 1.43 -3.04
C VAL A 36 9.37 2.35 -3.58
N LYS A 37 9.57 3.68 -3.55
CA LYS A 37 8.60 4.64 -4.11
C LYS A 37 8.38 4.44 -5.62
N LYS A 38 9.44 4.12 -6.37
CA LYS A 38 9.34 3.81 -7.79
C LYS A 38 8.59 2.50 -8.03
N TYR A 39 8.88 1.47 -7.24
CA TYR A 39 8.19 0.19 -7.33
C TYR A 39 6.67 0.32 -7.12
N VAL A 40 6.23 1.05 -6.08
CA VAL A 40 4.81 1.32 -5.84
C VAL A 40 4.12 1.98 -7.05
N LYS A 41 4.80 2.93 -7.70
CA LYS A 41 4.29 3.60 -8.91
C LYS A 41 4.26 2.66 -10.12
N LEU A 42 5.32 1.88 -10.32
CA LEU A 42 5.46 0.95 -11.43
C LEU A 42 4.37 -0.14 -11.40
N GLU A 43 4.19 -0.75 -10.23
CA GLU A 43 3.19 -1.78 -9.98
C GLU A 43 1.76 -1.23 -9.85
N LYS A 44 1.57 0.09 -10.02
CA LYS A 44 0.29 0.80 -9.87
C LYS A 44 -0.43 0.47 -8.56
N ILE A 45 0.35 0.24 -7.49
CA ILE A 45 -0.22 -0.12 -6.18
C ILE A 45 -0.93 1.10 -5.59
N ASN A 46 -2.19 0.91 -5.19
CA ASN A 46 -2.99 1.96 -4.59
C ASN A 46 -2.36 2.41 -3.24
N PRO A 47 -2.00 3.70 -3.07
CA PRO A 47 -1.44 4.19 -1.82
C PRO A 47 -2.37 4.03 -0.61
N LEU A 48 -3.69 4.10 -0.83
CA LEU A 48 -4.69 3.86 0.22
C LEU A 48 -4.65 2.41 0.69
N TYR A 49 -4.52 1.47 -0.24
CA TYR A 49 -4.37 0.06 0.07
C TYR A 49 -3.13 -0.20 0.95
N LEU A 50 -1.98 0.39 0.62
CA LEU A 50 -0.78 0.28 1.45
C LEU A 50 -0.98 0.86 2.85
N LYS A 51 -1.67 1.99 2.98
CA LYS A 51 -1.98 2.59 4.28
C LYS A 51 -2.89 1.68 5.12
N MET A 52 -3.91 1.11 4.50
CA MET A 52 -4.82 0.17 5.17
C MET A 52 -4.10 -1.09 5.63
N MET A 53 -3.23 -1.65 4.78
CA MET A 53 -2.48 -2.87 5.12
C MET A 53 -1.38 -2.64 6.15
N ALA A 54 -0.88 -1.40 6.28
CA ALA A 54 0.12 -1.03 7.27
C ALA A 54 -0.47 -0.63 8.63
N ASP A 55 -1.77 -0.33 8.69
CA ASP A 55 -2.45 0.03 9.93
C ASP A 55 -2.82 -1.24 10.70
N PRO A 56 -2.23 -1.50 11.88
CA PRO A 56 -2.51 -2.70 12.66
C PRO A 56 -3.96 -2.76 13.19
N ASN A 57 -4.70 -1.65 13.16
CA ASN A 57 -6.09 -1.58 13.60
C ASN A 57 -7.07 -1.91 12.47
N VAL A 58 -6.61 -1.99 11.23
CA VAL A 58 -7.46 -2.41 10.11
C VAL A 58 -7.63 -3.92 10.21
N LYS A 59 -8.81 -4.35 10.66
CA LYS A 59 -9.21 -5.75 10.60
C LYS A 59 -9.24 -6.16 9.14
N HIS A 60 -8.36 -7.08 8.75
CA HIS A 60 -8.44 -7.69 7.42
C HIS A 60 -9.77 -8.41 7.30
N MET A 61 -10.55 -8.04 6.27
CA MET A 61 -11.73 -8.82 5.93
C MET A 61 -11.32 -10.24 5.58
N THR A 62 -12.01 -11.19 6.18
CA THR A 62 -12.00 -12.57 5.73
C THR A 62 -12.59 -12.64 4.32
N LYS A 63 -12.23 -13.68 3.58
CA LYS A 63 -12.80 -13.93 2.24
C LYS A 63 -14.33 -13.90 2.27
N LYS A 64 -14.94 -14.47 3.31
CA LYS A 64 -16.39 -14.49 3.50
C LYS A 64 -16.98 -13.09 3.63
N GLU A 65 -16.42 -12.25 4.51
CA GLU A 65 -16.89 -10.85 4.70
C GLU A 65 -16.76 -10.06 3.38
N ASN A 66 -15.68 -10.28 2.62
CA ASN A 66 -15.47 -9.63 1.33
C ASN A 66 -16.48 -10.10 0.26
N ASP A 67 -16.74 -11.41 0.19
CA ASP A 67 -17.71 -11.98 -0.76
C ASP A 67 -19.13 -11.50 -0.45
N GLU A 68 -19.50 -11.39 0.83
CA GLU A 68 -20.78 -10.83 1.28
C GLU A 68 -20.93 -9.36 0.87
N ILE A 69 -19.91 -8.52 1.10
CA ILE A 69 -19.92 -7.11 0.69
C ILE A 69 -19.97 -6.97 -0.83
N THR A 70 -19.21 -7.79 -1.56
CA THR A 70 -19.21 -7.77 -3.03
C THR A 70 -20.59 -8.13 -3.57
N THR A 71 -21.23 -9.14 -3.00
CA THR A 71 -22.60 -9.54 -3.35
C THR A 71 -23.59 -8.41 -3.10
N ILE A 72 -23.46 -7.68 -1.97
CA ILE A 72 -24.32 -6.53 -1.70
C ILE A 72 -24.11 -5.44 -2.75
N LEU A 73 -22.84 -5.09 -3.02
CA LEU A 73 -22.49 -4.05 -3.99
C LEU A 73 -22.95 -4.38 -5.42
N ASP A 74 -22.81 -5.64 -5.85
CA ASP A 74 -23.25 -6.09 -7.18
C ASP A 74 -24.78 -6.03 -7.36
N ASN A 75 -25.53 -6.05 -6.24
CA ASN A 75 -26.98 -5.97 -6.24
C ASN A 75 -27.51 -4.56 -5.94
N ILE A 76 -26.65 -3.55 -5.75
CA ILE A 76 -27.08 -2.15 -5.60
C ILE A 76 -27.72 -1.68 -6.91
N THR A 77 -28.96 -1.25 -6.82
CA THR A 77 -29.69 -0.68 -7.97
C THR A 77 -29.45 0.83 -8.09
N GLU A 78 -29.78 1.40 -9.25
CA GLU A 78 -29.74 2.86 -9.42
C GLU A 78 -30.67 3.60 -8.45
N GLU A 79 -31.76 2.96 -7.99
CA GLU A 79 -32.66 3.54 -7.00
C GLU A 79 -32.01 3.64 -5.62
N ASP A 80 -31.25 2.61 -5.22
CA ASP A 80 -30.51 2.60 -3.95
C ASP A 80 -29.40 3.67 -3.90
N MET A 81 -28.96 4.15 -5.06
CA MET A 81 -27.97 5.22 -5.19
C MET A 81 -28.59 6.62 -5.24
N LYS A 82 -29.92 6.75 -5.23
CA LYS A 82 -30.58 8.06 -5.20
C LYS A 82 -30.32 8.75 -3.86
N PRO A 83 -29.96 10.05 -3.84
CA PRO A 83 -29.86 10.80 -2.61
C PRO A 83 -31.21 10.79 -1.88
N VAL A 84 -31.23 10.39 -0.61
CA VAL A 84 -32.45 10.43 0.20
C VAL A 84 -32.82 11.90 0.44
N THR A 85 -33.93 12.35 -0.15
CA THR A 85 -34.40 13.74 -0.05
C THR A 85 -35.08 14.05 1.28
N GLU A 86 -35.52 13.04 2.03
CA GLU A 86 -36.15 13.21 3.34
C GLU A 86 -35.65 12.11 4.30
N LEU A 87 -34.89 12.52 5.33
CA LEU A 87 -34.62 11.67 6.49
C LEU A 87 -35.90 11.65 7.33
N GLU A 88 -36.66 10.56 7.27
CA GLU A 88 -37.71 10.31 8.27
C GLU A 88 -37.01 10.12 9.64
N LEU A 89 -37.18 11.11 10.52
CA LEU A 89 -36.72 11.13 11.92
C LEU A 89 -37.82 10.60 12.84
#